data_AF-A0A7X8MD44-F1
#
_entry.id   AF-A0A7X8MD44-F1
#
_cell.length_a   1.000
_cell.length_b   1.000
_cell.length_c   1.000
_cell.angle_alpha   90.00
_cell.angle_beta   90.00
_cell.angle_gamma   90.00
#
_symmetry.space_group_name_H-M   'P 1'
#
loop_
_entity.id
_entity.type
_entity.pdbx_description
1 polymer ?
#
loop_
_entity_poly.entity_id
_entity_poly.type
_entity_poly.pdbx_seq_one_letter_code
_entity_poly.pdbx_strand_id
1 'polypeptide(L)'
;MNRLRKLITHPRFGLMLILASGLALRLALLPMRWINPDEGAHLLDARLMLQGLVPLVDFGSKQPFYIASLALAIKLFGVTLWVGRLFVVLCHMATVWLLYLLMR
;
A
#
# COMPACT_ATOMS: atom_id res chain seq x y z
N MET A 1 -8.35 15.18 -35.40
CA MET A 1 -8.27 15.51 -33.96
C MET A 1 -7.19 14.63 -33.33
N ASN A 2 -6.03 15.20 -32.96
CA ASN A 2 -4.83 14.44 -32.56
C ASN A 2 -5.09 13.47 -31.39
N ARG A 3 -4.56 12.23 -31.48
CA ARG A 3 -4.66 11.21 -30.41
C ARG A 3 -4.24 11.73 -29.03
N LEU A 4 -3.22 12.59 -28.99
CA LEU A 4 -2.76 13.30 -27.78
C LEU A 4 -3.87 14.12 -27.12
N ARG A 5 -4.66 14.86 -27.90
CA ARG A 5 -5.74 15.70 -27.37
C ARG A 5 -6.85 14.85 -26.74
N LYS A 6 -7.15 13.69 -27.34
CA LYS A 6 -8.14 12.72 -26.83
C LYS A 6 -7.68 12.04 -25.53
N LEU A 7 -6.37 11.86 -25.36
CA LEU A 7 -5.79 11.27 -24.15
C LEU A 7 -5.82 12.26 -22.97
N ILE A 8 -5.44 13.52 -23.23
CA ILE A 8 -5.43 14.60 -22.24
C ILE A 8 -6.84 14.94 -21.74
N THR A 9 -7.86 14.86 -22.60
CA THR A 9 -9.24 15.13 -22.21
C THR A 9 -9.93 13.97 -21.50
N HIS A 10 -9.31 12.78 -21.45
CA HIS A 10 -9.92 11.63 -20.81
C HIS A 10 -9.79 11.72 -19.27
N PRO A 11 -10.87 11.56 -18.49
CA PRO A 11 -10.84 11.79 -17.04
C PRO A 11 -9.87 10.86 -16.29
N ARG A 12 -9.60 9.66 -16.84
CA ARG A 12 -8.56 8.73 -16.33
C ARG A 12 -7.15 9.32 -16.38
N PHE A 13 -6.85 10.20 -17.34
CA PHE A 13 -5.53 10.81 -17.45
C PHE A 13 -5.26 11.74 -16.25
N GLY A 14 -6.26 12.56 -15.88
CA GLY A 14 -6.19 13.38 -14.67
C GLY A 14 -5.97 12.54 -13.40
N LEU A 15 -6.72 11.44 -13.25
CA LEU A 15 -6.52 10.51 -12.13
C LEU A 15 -5.12 9.91 -12.11
N MET A 16 -4.61 9.44 -13.26
CA MET A 16 -3.25 8.91 -13.36
C MET A 16 -2.21 9.94 -12.94
N LEU A 17 -2.38 11.20 -13.32
CA LEU A 17 -1.47 12.28 -12.96
C LEU A 17 -1.50 12.56 -11.45
N ILE A 18 -2.68 12.51 -10.82
CA ILE A 18 -2.83 12.63 -9.36
C ILE A 18 -2.16 11.45 -8.64
N LEU A 19 -2.41 10.21 -9.09
CA LEU A 19 -1.80 9.02 -8.49
C LEU A 19 -0.28 9.01 -8.66
N ALA A 20 0.21 9.35 -9.85
CA ALA A 20 1.64 9.37 -10.14
C ALA A 20 2.37 10.44 -9.31
N SER A 21 1.83 11.65 -9.24
CA SER A 21 2.42 12.74 -8.44
C SER A 21 2.36 12.44 -6.95
N GLY A 22 1.23 11.91 -6.45
CA GLY A 22 1.10 11.47 -5.05
C GLY A 22 2.04 10.32 -4.69
N LEU A 23 2.22 9.34 -5.58
CA LEU A 23 3.17 8.25 -5.39
C LEU A 23 4.61 8.77 -5.36
N ALA A 24 4.99 9.62 -6.33
CA ALA A 24 6.33 10.20 -6.39
C ALA A 24 6.68 10.98 -5.11
N LEU A 25 5.75 11.82 -4.63
CA LEU A 25 5.92 12.57 -3.39
C LEU A 25 6.06 11.63 -2.19
N ARG A 26 5.22 10.59 -2.09
CA ARG A 26 5.30 9.61 -1.00
C ARG A 26 6.61 8.84 -1.02
N LEU A 27 7.10 8.40 -2.18
CA LEU A 27 8.37 7.71 -2.30
C LEU A 27 9.55 8.60 -1.92
N ALA A 28 9.52 9.88 -2.28
CA ALA A 28 10.56 10.84 -1.90
C ALA A 28 10.60 11.11 -0.39
N LEU A 29 9.44 11.13 0.28
CA LEU A 29 9.32 11.40 1.71
C LEU A 29 9.42 10.15 2.59
N LEU A 30 9.24 8.95 2.03
CA LEU A 30 9.25 7.68 2.77
C LEU A 30 10.52 7.43 3.60
N PRO A 31 11.74 7.76 3.13
CA PRO A 31 12.97 7.61 3.92
C PRO A 31 13.04 8.58 5.11
N MET A 32 12.40 9.75 5.01
CA MET A 32 12.48 10.80 6.03
C MET A 32 11.51 10.57 7.20
N ARG A 33 10.59 9.60 7.06
CA ARG A 33 9.56 9.31 8.06
C ARG A 33 10.14 8.52 9.24
N TRP A 34 9.92 9.04 10.44
CA TRP A 34 10.23 8.36 11.69
C TRP A 34 9.55 6.99 11.78
N ILE A 35 10.22 6.04 12.43
CA ILE A 35 9.70 4.69 12.62
C ILE A 35 8.62 4.74 13.70
N ASN A 36 7.42 4.28 13.37
CA ASN A 36 6.31 4.20 14.33
C ASN A 36 6.32 2.81 15.01
N PRO A 37 6.11 2.70 16.34
CA PRO A 37 5.87 1.41 17.01
C PRO A 37 4.84 0.52 16.29
N ASP A 38 3.78 1.10 15.72
CA ASP A 38 2.76 0.31 15.00
C ASP A 38 3.32 -0.35 13.74
N GLU A 39 4.24 0.30 13.02
CA GLU A 39 4.88 -0.28 11.83
C GLU A 39 5.63 -1.57 12.21
N GLY A 40 6.32 -1.53 13.35
CA GLY A 40 7.03 -2.69 13.91
C GLY A 40 6.07 -3.80 14.32
N ALA A 41 4.98 -3.45 15.01
CA ALA A 41 3.98 -4.42 15.46
C ALA A 41 3.33 -5.16 14.27
N HIS A 42 2.92 -4.45 13.23
CA HIS A 42 2.32 -5.07 12.04
C HIS A 42 3.31 -5.97 11.28
N LEU A 43 4.57 -5.55 11.15
CA LEU A 43 5.61 -6.37 10.52
C LEU A 43 5.96 -7.60 11.35
N LEU A 44 5.95 -7.50 12.67
CA LEU A 44 6.17 -8.62 13.57
C LEU A 44 5.04 -9.64 13.43
N ASP A 45 3.78 -9.21 13.46
CA ASP A 45 2.61 -10.09 13.29
C ASP A 45 2.67 -10.84 11.96
N ALA A 46 3.01 -10.12 10.88
CA ALA A 46 3.19 -10.71 9.57
C ALA A 46 4.34 -11.74 9.55
N ARG A 47 5.46 -11.45 10.24
CA ARG A 47 6.59 -12.39 10.37
C ARG A 47 6.21 -13.63 11.19
N LEU A 48 5.49 -13.46 12.30
CA LEU A 48 4.98 -14.55 13.12
C LEU A 48 4.07 -15.47 12.30
N MET A 49 3.19 -14.89 11.47
CA MET A 49 2.33 -15.65 10.58
C MET A 49 3.13 -16.50 9.58
N LEU A 50 4.24 -16.00 9.06
CA LEU A 50 5.15 -16.77 8.20
C LEU A 50 5.87 -17.92 8.93
N GLN A 51 5.99 -17.83 10.25
CA GLN A 51 6.54 -18.88 11.11
C GLN A 51 5.46 -19.90 11.55
N GLY A 52 4.23 -19.78 11.05
CA GLY A 52 3.10 -20.62 11.47
C GLY A 52 2.47 -20.20 12.80
N LEU A 53 2.86 -19.04 13.35
CA LEU A 53 2.30 -18.48 14.57
C LEU A 53 1.20 -17.47 14.21
N VAL A 54 -0.03 -17.69 14.68
CA VAL A 54 -1.14 -16.78 14.43
C VAL A 54 -1.33 -15.87 15.64
N PRO A 55 -1.16 -14.54 15.51
CA PRO A 55 -1.31 -13.60 16.62
C PRO A 55 -2.80 -13.32 16.90
N LEU A 56 -3.51 -14.33 17.40
CA LEU A 56 -4.96 -14.29 17.63
C LEU A 56 -5.39 -13.15 18.57
N VAL A 57 -4.58 -12.82 19.56
CA VAL A 57 -4.85 -11.73 20.53
C VAL A 57 -4.84 -10.38 19.82
N ASP A 58 -3.91 -10.19 18.88
CA ASP A 58 -3.79 -8.95 18.10
C ASP A 58 -4.92 -8.78 17.07
N PHE A 59 -5.64 -9.84 16.71
CA PHE A 59 -6.78 -9.73 15.80
C PHE A 59 -8.00 -9.03 16.39
N GLY A 60 -8.03 -8.80 17.70
CA GLY A 60 -9.01 -7.91 18.33
C GLY A 60 -8.82 -6.44 17.93
N SER A 61 -7.60 -6.04 17.56
CA SER A 61 -7.24 -4.66 17.19
C SER A 61 -6.79 -4.51 15.74
N LYS A 62 -6.41 -5.60 15.06
CA LYS A 62 -5.85 -5.60 13.70
C LYS A 62 -6.63 -6.56 12.79
N GLN A 63 -6.89 -6.15 11.55
CA GLN A 63 -7.63 -6.99 10.62
C GLN A 63 -6.79 -8.20 10.14
N PRO A 64 -7.26 -9.45 10.26
CA PRO A 64 -6.50 -10.64 9.86
C PRO A 64 -6.10 -10.64 8.38
N PHE A 65 -7.01 -10.18 7.51
CA PHE A 65 -6.75 -10.08 6.06
C PHE A 65 -5.59 -9.12 5.75
N TYR A 66 -5.51 -8.00 6.48
CA TYR A 66 -4.40 -7.06 6.35
C TYR A 66 -3.06 -7.71 6.76
N ILE A 67 -3.04 -8.43 7.88
CA ILE A 67 -1.82 -9.12 8.34
C ILE A 67 -1.41 -10.23 7.36
N ALA A 68 -2.36 -11.01 6.84
CA ALA A 68 -2.07 -12.08 5.87
C ALA A 68 -1.54 -11.54 4.53
N SER A 69 -2.10 -10.44 4.04
CA SER A 69 -1.61 -9.79 2.80
C SER A 69 -0.23 -9.15 3.00
N LEU A 70 0.03 -8.55 4.17
CA LEU A 70 1.36 -8.07 4.53
C LEU A 70 2.37 -9.22 4.67
N ALA A 71 1.98 -10.35 5.28
CA ALA A 71 2.79 -11.56 5.38
C ALA A 71 3.19 -12.08 3.99
N LEU A 72 2.25 -12.11 3.04
CA LEU A 72 2.55 -12.46 1.65
C LEU A 72 3.57 -11.50 1.02
N ALA A 73 3.40 -10.20 1.22
CA ALA A 73 4.32 -9.20 0.68
C ALA A 73 5.76 -9.38 1.23
N ILE A 74 5.92 -9.54 2.55
CA ILE A 74 7.25 -9.73 3.14
C ILE A 74 7.84 -11.11 2.84
N LYS A 75 7.01 -12.12 2.52
CA LYS A 75 7.48 -13.43 2.02
C LYS A 75 8.11 -13.31 0.63
N LEU A 76 7.52 -12.50 -0.24
CA LEU A 76 7.96 -12.34 -1.63
C LEU A 76 9.16 -11.40 -1.77
N PHE A 77 9.18 -10.30 -1.01
CA PHE A 77 10.16 -9.22 -1.18
C PHE A 77 11.14 -9.09 0.00
N GLY A 78 11.00 -9.93 1.03
CA GLY A 78 11.84 -9.94 2.22
C GLY A 78 11.27 -9.15 3.40
N VAL A 79 11.73 -9.48 4.60
CA VAL A 79 11.28 -8.89 5.86
C VAL A 79 12.05 -7.58 6.11
N THR A 80 11.56 -6.48 5.54
CA THR A 80 12.14 -5.15 5.71
C THR A 80 11.08 -4.10 5.97
N LEU A 81 11.45 -3.01 6.65
CA LEU A 81 10.57 -1.85 6.87
C LEU A 81 10.07 -1.26 5.54
N TRP A 82 10.93 -1.26 4.52
CA TRP A 82 10.63 -0.74 3.19
C TRP A 82 9.48 -1.48 2.52
N VAL A 83 9.48 -2.81 2.59
CA VAL A 83 8.41 -3.64 2.01
C VAL A 83 7.08 -3.34 2.69
N GLY A 84 7.05 -3.26 4.02
CA GLY A 84 5.83 -2.92 4.75
C GLY A 84 5.28 -1.53 4.39
N ARG A 85 6.15 -0.53 4.33
CA ARG A 85 5.77 0.84 3.94
C ARG A 85 5.29 0.92 2.50
N LEU A 86 6.01 0.30 1.56
CA LEU A 86 5.64 0.31 0.15
C LEU A 86 4.31 -0.41 -0.07
N PHE A 87 4.08 -1.53 0.60
CA PHE A 87 2.82 -2.26 0.57
C PHE A 87 1.63 -1.35 0.92
N VAL A 88 1.70 -0.62 2.04
CA VAL A 88 0.64 0.31 2.46
C VAL A 88 0.44 1.44 1.44
N VAL A 89 1.53 2.00 0.89
CA VAL A 89 1.44 3.04 -0.15
C VAL A 89 0.71 2.51 -1.40
N LEU A 90 1.03 1.30 -1.84
CA LEU A 90 0.38 0.67 -3.00
C LEU A 90 -1.09 0.36 -2.71
N CYS A 91 -1.43 -0.13 -1.52
CA CYS A 91 -2.82 -0.33 -1.09
C CYS A 91 -3.61 0.99 -1.19
N HIS A 92 -3.06 2.10 -0.71
CA HIS A 92 -3.71 3.41 -0.86
C HIS A 92 -3.94 3.80 -2.32
N MET A 93 -2.98 3.58 -3.22
CA MET A 93 -3.16 3.86 -4.65
C MET A 93 -4.27 3.00 -5.25
N ALA A 94 -4.29 1.71 -4.91
CA ALA A 94 -5.32 0.77 -5.34
C ALA A 94 -6.71 1.19 -4.83
N THR A 95 -6.83 1.59 -3.56
CA THR A 95 -8.10 2.08 -2.99
C THR A 95 -8.63 3.29 -3.75
N VAL A 96 -7.79 4.30 -4.01
CA VAL A 96 -8.22 5.49 -4.77
C VAL A 96 -8.66 5.12 -6.18
N TRP A 97 -7.93 4.22 -6.84
CA TRP A 97 -8.29 3.73 -8.17
C TRP A 97 -9.64 2.99 -8.17
N LEU A 98 -9.85 2.08 -7.21
CA LEU A 98 -11.10 1.33 -7.07
C LEU A 98 -12.29 2.25 -6.78
N LEU A 99 -12.13 3.25 -5.91
CA LEU A 99 -13.17 4.25 -5.65
C LEU A 99 -13.56 5.01 -6.91
N TYR A 100 -12.58 5.41 -7.71
CA TYR A 100 -12.86 6.07 -8.99
C TYR A 100 -13.63 5.17 -9.96
N LEU A 101 -13.31 3.87 -10.02
CA LEU A 101 -14.03 2.92 -10.86
C LEU A 101 -15.46 2.69 -10.39
N LEU A 102 -15.71 2.71 -9.08
CA LEU A 102 -17.03 2.51 -8.49
C LEU A 102 -17.94 3.74 -8.63
N MET A 103 -17.37 4.94 -8.59
CA MET A 103 -18.13 6.20 -8.64
C MET A 103 -18.35 6.74 -10.06
N ARG A 104 -17.81 6.08 -11.07
CA ARG A 104 -17.93 6.45 -12.48
C ARG A 104 -19.06 5.71 -13.16
#